data_AF-A0A2M9T8D3-F1
#
_entry.id   AF-A0A2M9T8D3-F1
#
_cell.length_a   1.000
_cell.length_b   1.000
_cell.length_c   1.000
_cell.angle_alpha   90.00
_cell.angle_beta   90.00
_cell.angle_gamma   90.00
#
_symmetry.space_group_name_H-M   'P 1'
#
loop_
_entity.id
_entity.type
_entity.pdbx_description
1 polymer ?
#
loop_
_entity_poly.entity_id
_entity_poly.type
_entity_poly.pdbx_seq_one_letter_code
_entity_poly.pdbx_strand_id
1 'polypeptide(L)'
;MPAEALPQASSAAFHLQRSLRHCLSRAAELLYESGHVLETITLPQRGLSRHELNTLRQQQTGWAMCQQVLEESGAATYNSYGRWVLTGMGRELMFDMFGQGAADCA
;
A
#
# COMPACT_ATOMS: atom_id res chain seq x y z
N MET A 1 40.82 -19.89 8.30
CA MET A 1 39.83 -18.86 8.71
C MET A 1 40.13 -17.61 7.89
N PRO A 2 39.15 -17.09 7.14
CA PRO A 2 38.20 -16.16 7.74
C PRO A 2 36.73 -16.49 7.42
N ALA A 3 35.85 -15.97 8.27
CA ALA A 3 34.41 -16.09 8.19
C ALA A 3 33.84 -15.04 7.23
N GLU A 4 33.19 -15.50 6.17
CA GLU A 4 32.35 -14.68 5.30
C GLU A 4 30.97 -14.55 5.97
N ALA A 5 30.73 -13.42 6.62
CA ALA A 5 29.45 -13.09 7.23
C ALA A 5 28.66 -12.14 6.32
N LEU A 6 27.45 -12.59 5.97
CA LEU A 6 26.21 -11.86 5.62
C LEU A 6 25.98 -11.39 4.17
N PRO A 7 24.98 -12.02 3.51
CA PRO A 7 24.02 -11.34 2.65
C PRO A 7 22.56 -11.57 3.11
N GLN A 8 22.28 -11.63 4.42
CA GLN A 8 20.89 -11.85 4.91
C GLN A 8 20.07 -10.57 5.06
N ALA A 9 20.69 -9.38 5.12
CA ALA A 9 19.97 -8.11 5.25
C ALA A 9 19.25 -7.72 3.94
N SER A 10 19.85 -8.05 2.80
CA SER A 10 19.30 -7.77 1.47
C SER A 10 18.06 -8.62 1.19
N SER A 11 18.06 -9.91 1.53
CA SER A 11 16.89 -10.77 1.30
C SER A 11 15.67 -10.33 2.11
N ALA A 12 15.82 -10.04 3.40
CA ALA A 12 14.69 -9.57 4.24
C ALA A 12 14.07 -8.25 3.74
N ALA A 13 14.90 -7.27 3.37
CA ALA A 13 14.44 -6.00 2.81
C ALA A 13 13.75 -6.19 1.43
N PHE A 14 14.31 -7.02 0.56
CA PHE A 14 13.70 -7.37 -0.73
C PHE A 14 12.36 -8.11 -0.56
N HIS A 15 12.27 -9.03 0.40
CA HIS A 15 11.02 -9.75 0.71
C HIS A 15 9.96 -8.79 1.26
N LEU A 16 10.33 -7.86 2.14
CA LEU A 16 9.43 -6.82 2.65
C LEU A 16 8.92 -5.91 1.52
N GLN A 17 9.80 -5.42 0.66
CA GLN A 17 9.42 -4.58 -0.48
C GLN A 17 8.51 -5.33 -1.46
N ARG A 18 8.75 -6.62 -1.70
CA ARG A 18 7.88 -7.47 -2.54
C ARG A 18 6.51 -7.66 -1.92
N SER A 19 6.44 -7.96 -0.63
CA SER A 19 5.19 -8.10 0.11
C SER A 19 4.41 -6.79 0.15
N LEU A 20 5.10 -5.66 0.29
CA LEU A 20 4.50 -4.34 0.30
C LEU A 20 3.87 -3.98 -1.05
N ARG A 21 4.62 -4.17 -2.15
CA ARG A 21 4.10 -3.98 -3.51
C ARG A 21 2.94 -4.93 -3.79
N HIS A 22 3.02 -6.17 -3.34
CA HIS A 22 1.90 -7.11 -3.46
C HIS A 22 0.65 -6.62 -2.71
N CYS A 23 0.81 -6.14 -1.46
CA CYS A 23 -0.30 -5.59 -0.69
C CYS A 23 -0.88 -4.31 -1.32
N LEU A 24 -0.05 -3.44 -1.91
CA LEU A 24 -0.52 -2.27 -2.66
C LEU A 24 -1.31 -2.68 -3.90
N SER A 25 -0.81 -3.62 -4.70
CA SER A 25 -1.53 -4.13 -5.87
C SER A 25 -2.87 -4.74 -5.47
N ARG A 26 -2.87 -5.57 -4.42
CA ARG A 26 -4.08 -6.21 -3.94
C ARG A 26 -5.07 -5.20 -3.36
N ALA A 27 -4.60 -4.22 -2.58
CA ALA A 27 -5.44 -3.16 -2.05
C ALA A 27 -6.07 -2.32 -3.17
N ALA A 28 -5.30 -1.99 -4.21
CA ALA A 28 -5.81 -1.31 -5.40
C ALA A 28 -6.95 -2.08 -6.07
N GLU A 29 -6.74 -3.37 -6.34
CA GLU A 29 -7.76 -4.26 -6.92
C GLU A 29 -9.02 -4.35 -6.06
N LEU A 30 -8.87 -4.61 -4.76
CA LEU A 30 -9.99 -4.70 -3.81
C LEU A 30 -10.77 -3.38 -3.71
N LEU A 31 -10.08 -2.23 -3.82
CA LEU A 31 -10.74 -0.92 -3.86
C LEU A 31 -11.58 -0.76 -5.12
N TYR A 32 -11.05 -1.12 -6.29
CA TYR A 32 -11.80 -1.07 -7.53
C TYR A 32 -13.03 -1.99 -7.52
N GLU A 33 -12.90 -3.20 -7.01
CA GLU A 33 -14.03 -4.14 -6.85
C GLU A 33 -15.13 -3.58 -5.93
N SER A 34 -14.76 -2.79 -4.93
CA SER A 34 -15.69 -2.10 -4.03
C SER A 34 -16.16 -0.74 -4.55
N GLY A 35 -15.82 -0.37 -5.80
CA GLY A 35 -16.26 0.87 -6.44
C GLY A 35 -15.44 2.12 -6.10
N HIS A 36 -14.31 1.95 -5.42
CA HIS A 36 -13.37 3.04 -5.13
C HIS A 36 -12.32 3.18 -6.23
N VAL A 37 -11.77 4.39 -6.37
CA VAL A 37 -10.60 4.66 -7.23
C VAL A 37 -9.34 4.82 -6.39
N LEU A 38 -8.16 4.70 -7.01
CA LEU A 38 -6.88 4.86 -6.31
C LEU A 38 -6.73 6.22 -5.64
N GLU A 39 -7.27 7.29 -6.25
CA GLU A 39 -7.32 8.64 -5.67
C GLU A 39 -8.02 8.72 -4.32
N THR A 40 -8.84 7.72 -3.97
CA THR A 40 -9.47 7.62 -2.65
C THR A 40 -8.42 7.52 -1.56
N ILE A 41 -7.31 6.81 -1.80
CA ILE A 41 -6.26 6.56 -0.82
C ILE A 41 -4.96 7.29 -1.17
N THR A 42 -4.75 7.65 -2.44
CA THR A 42 -3.59 8.42 -2.93
C THR A 42 -3.81 9.93 -2.92
N LEU A 43 -4.86 10.49 -2.30
CA LEU A 43 -4.97 11.95 -2.03
C LEU A 43 -4.99 12.22 -0.53
N PRO A 44 -4.14 13.11 0.03
CA PRO A 44 -3.97 13.21 1.48
C PRO A 44 -5.22 13.78 2.17
N GLN A 45 -5.97 14.61 1.42
CA GLN A 45 -7.22 15.21 1.83
C GLN A 45 -8.43 14.29 1.67
N ARG A 46 -8.26 13.15 0.99
CA ARG A 46 -9.27 12.08 0.92
C ARG A 46 -8.93 11.01 1.96
N GLY A 47 -9.31 9.78 1.69
CA GLY A 47 -9.08 8.64 2.55
C GLY A 47 -10.37 7.93 2.92
N LEU A 48 -10.21 6.66 3.24
CA LEU A 48 -11.30 5.79 3.64
C LEU A 48 -11.69 6.13 5.08
N SER A 49 -12.96 6.45 5.28
CA SER A 49 -13.53 6.58 6.62
C SER A 49 -13.54 5.22 7.33
N ARG A 50 -13.71 5.24 8.65
CA ARG A 50 -13.84 4.02 9.45
C ARG A 50 -15.02 3.14 9.00
N HIS A 51 -16.09 3.75 8.49
CA HIS A 51 -17.22 3.01 7.95
C HIS A 51 -16.84 2.28 6.65
N GLU A 52 -16.21 2.98 5.69
CA GLU A 52 -15.72 2.39 4.44
C GLU A 52 -14.70 1.27 4.70
N LEU A 53 -13.77 1.46 5.64
CA LEU A 53 -12.82 0.41 6.05
C LEU A 53 -13.52 -0.81 6.63
N ASN A 54 -14.53 -0.62 7.47
CA ASN A 54 -15.28 -1.74 8.04
C ASN A 54 -16.04 -2.50 6.93
N THR A 55 -16.64 -1.78 5.98
CA THR A 55 -17.30 -2.38 4.82
C THR A 55 -16.31 -3.17 3.97
N LEU A 56 -15.14 -2.60 3.65
CA LEU A 56 -14.07 -3.29 2.91
C LEU A 56 -13.60 -4.54 3.65
N ARG A 57 -13.40 -4.47 4.97
CA ARG A 57 -13.00 -5.64 5.78
C ARG A 57 -14.05 -6.76 5.81
N GLN A 58 -15.33 -6.41 5.70
CA GLN A 58 -16.42 -7.38 5.68
C GLN A 58 -16.64 -7.98 4.29
N GLN A 59 -16.48 -7.18 3.24
CA GLN A 59 -16.73 -7.58 1.86
C GLN A 59 -15.54 -8.30 1.25
N GLN A 60 -14.32 -7.88 1.59
CA GLN A 60 -13.11 -8.27 0.87
C GLN A 60 -12.15 -9.06 1.74
N THR A 61 -12.06 -10.36 1.46
CA THR A 61 -11.11 -11.26 2.13
C THR A 61 -9.68 -10.85 1.75
N GLY A 62 -8.85 -10.59 2.77
CA GLY A 62 -7.45 -10.19 2.58
C GLY A 62 -7.21 -8.68 2.69
N TRP A 63 -8.25 -7.83 2.71
CA TRP A 63 -8.09 -6.39 2.96
C TRP A 63 -7.42 -6.14 4.31
N ALA A 64 -7.89 -6.80 5.38
CA ALA A 64 -7.36 -6.59 6.73
C ALA A 64 -5.86 -6.87 6.85
N MET A 65 -5.38 -7.92 6.16
CA MET A 65 -3.95 -8.25 6.11
C MET A 65 -3.17 -7.17 5.36
N CYS A 66 -3.62 -6.78 4.16
CA CYS A 66 -2.95 -5.76 3.36
C CYS A 66 -2.91 -4.41 4.11
N GLN A 67 -4.02 -4.03 4.75
CA GLN A 67 -4.11 -2.82 5.56
C GLN A 67 -3.07 -2.82 6.68
N GLN A 68 -2.96 -3.91 7.44
CA GLN A 68 -1.98 -4.03 8.52
C GLN A 68 -0.54 -3.92 8.00
N VAL A 69 -0.19 -4.64 6.93
CA VAL A 69 1.15 -4.58 6.33
C VAL A 69 1.48 -3.16 5.85
N LEU A 70 0.52 -2.46 5.25
CA LEU A 70 0.69 -1.09 4.77
C LEU A 70 0.89 -0.09 5.92
N GLU A 71 0.19 -0.27 7.04
CA GLU A 71 0.36 0.56 8.23
C GLU A 71 1.69 0.29 8.94
N GLU A 72 2.04 -0.99 9.18
CA GLU A 72 3.28 -1.39 9.86
C GLU A 72 4.53 -1.01 9.07
N SER A 73 4.45 -1.02 7.75
CA SER A 73 5.53 -0.57 6.86
C SER A 73 5.63 0.95 6.72
N GLY A 74 4.66 1.71 7.23
CA GLY A 74 4.58 3.16 7.06
C GLY A 74 4.15 3.61 5.66
N ALA A 75 3.70 2.70 4.79
CA ALA A 75 3.15 3.03 3.47
C ALA A 75 1.73 3.63 3.55
N ALA A 76 1.02 3.40 4.66
CA ALA A 76 -0.29 3.98 4.93
C ALA A 76 -0.40 4.47 6.37
N THR A 77 -1.29 5.44 6.59
CA THR A 77 -1.55 6.02 7.90
C THR A 77 -2.94 6.64 7.95
N TYR A 78 -3.34 7.12 9.13
CA TYR A 78 -4.53 7.93 9.30
C TYR A 78 -4.16 9.41 9.21
N ASN A 79 -4.88 10.17 8.38
CA ASN A 79 -4.72 11.62 8.33
C ASN A 79 -5.35 12.30 9.55
N SER A 80 -5.23 13.64 9.63
CA SER A 80 -5.79 14.46 10.71
C SER A 80 -7.32 14.38 10.84
N TYR A 81 -8.03 13.86 9.83
CA TYR A 81 -9.47 13.63 9.84
C TYR A 81 -9.83 12.20 10.27
N GLY A 82 -8.85 11.38 10.66
CA GLY A 82 -9.06 9.97 11.02
C GLY A 82 -9.41 9.07 9.83
N ARG A 83 -9.05 9.49 8.60
CA ARG A 83 -9.25 8.70 7.39
C ARG A 83 -7.96 7.99 6.98
N TRP A 84 -8.09 6.75 6.54
CA TRP A 84 -6.95 5.95 6.08
C TRP A 84 -6.51 6.39 4.69
N VAL A 85 -5.22 6.72 4.57
CA VAL A 85 -4.59 7.25 3.36
C VAL A 85 -3.19 6.65 3.19
N LEU A 86 -2.71 6.62 1.96
CA LEU A 86 -1.30 6.34 1.70
C LEU A 86 -0.42 7.52 2.11
N THR A 87 0.74 7.22 2.69
CA THR A 87 1.82 8.17 2.96
C THR A 87 2.55 8.55 1.67
N GLY A 88 3.53 9.45 1.75
CA GLY A 88 4.41 9.75 0.61
C GLY A 88 5.01 8.49 0.00
N MET A 89 5.62 7.64 0.84
CA MET A 89 6.21 6.37 0.44
C MET A 89 5.20 5.44 -0.27
N GLY A 90 3.99 5.26 0.29
CA GLY A 90 2.98 4.41 -0.32
C GLY A 90 2.51 4.91 -1.68
N ARG A 91 2.44 6.24 -1.85
CA ARG A 91 2.08 6.88 -3.13
C ARG A 91 3.18 6.73 -4.17
N GLU A 92 4.43 6.93 -3.78
CA GLU A 92 5.57 6.72 -4.67
C GLU A 92 5.61 5.29 -5.19
N LEU A 93 5.38 4.30 -4.31
CA LEU A 93 5.28 2.90 -4.70
C LEU A 93 4.10 2.63 -5.63
N MET A 94 2.92 3.19 -5.34
CA MET A 94 1.77 3.08 -6.25
C MET A 94 2.03 3.76 -7.60
N PHE A 95 2.72 4.89 -7.61
CA PHE A 95 3.08 5.60 -8.83
C PHE A 95 4.12 4.81 -9.64
N ASP A 96 5.11 4.21 -8.99
CA ASP A 96 6.07 3.31 -9.64
C ASP A 96 5.38 2.09 -10.26
N MET A 97 4.36 1.55 -9.60
CA MET A 97 3.65 0.34 -10.05
C MET A 97 2.58 0.61 -11.12
N PHE A 98 1.86 1.73 -11.01
CA PHE A 98 0.68 2.03 -11.84
C PHE A 98 0.82 3.31 -12.67
N GLY A 99 1.75 4.20 -12.33
CA GLY A 99 1.99 5.50 -12.98
C GLY A 99 3.02 5.46 -14.11
N GLN A 100 3.79 4.37 -14.26
CA GLN A 100 4.83 4.27 -15.30
C GLN A 100 4.27 4.20 -16.74
N GLY A 101 2.94 4.09 -16.92
CA GLY A 101 2.26 4.25 -18.21
C GLY A 101 1.67 5.65 -18.48
N ALA A 102 1.71 6.56 -17.49
CA ALA A 102 1.19 7.93 -17.62
C ALA A 102 2.29 8.97 -17.87
N ALA A 103 3.56 8.60 -17.67
CA ALA A 103 4.72 9.47 -17.84
C ALA A 103 5.34 9.42 -19.26
N ASP A 104 4.94 8.47 -20.11
CA ASP A 104 5.49 8.29 -21.48
C ASP A 104 4.68 9.05 -22.56
N CYS A 105 4.16 10.22 -22.19
CA CYS A 105 3.66 11.23 -23.13
C CYS A 105 4.51 12.50 -22.94
N ALA A 106 5.74 12.49 -23.44
CA ALA A 106 6.55 13.68 -23.62
C ALA A 106 7.41 13.55 -24.88
#